data_AF-A0A0F6W5U9-F1
#
_entry.id   AF-A0A0F6W5U9-F1
#
_cell.length_a   1.000
_cell.length_b   1.000
_cell.length_c   1.000
_cell.angle_alpha   90.00
_cell.angle_beta   90.00
_cell.angle_gamma   90.00
#
_symmetry.space_group_name_H-M   'P 1'
#
loop_
_entity.id
_entity.type
_entity.pdbx_description
1 polymer ?
#
loop_
_entity_poly.entity_id
_entity_poly.type
_entity_poly.pdbx_seq_one_letter_code
_entity_poly.pdbx_strand_id
1 'polypeptide(L)'
;MVLLALALVACGDDDGGTTPMNDAGGADGGGADAGGGTGDAGGGGGSDAGIEGDPFDAVQMAQVSLATTLCGCDYEAQGFASAEDCVLGNAGSTEARACDRAGWEAVSDEAAAETYFACQAHGARALSQCAADAECDAEALEECGGAECANPPEAIATAFLGAVAECVESTIVGTTASTCPEGETSSALGEAVFSGTTTLAGADLAGGTEECDGADAPDRAFRWTAPAAGTYVFDTIGSTFDTLLYLRAACDATENLACNDDVDVEAGNTRSRVMLTATEGQEVIVVVDGYSDVDAGRFVVNIAAATE
;
A
#
# COMPACT_ATOMS: atom_id res chain seq x y z
N MET A 1 -7.24 0.76 -1.59
CA MET A 1 -7.09 2.24 -1.77
C MET A 1 -5.97 2.62 -2.75
N VAL A 2 -4.72 2.16 -2.59
CA VAL A 2 -3.59 2.51 -3.49
C VAL A 2 -3.83 2.05 -4.94
N LEU A 3 -4.47 0.90 -5.17
CA LEU A 3 -4.81 0.42 -6.52
C LEU A 3 -5.97 1.18 -7.21
N LEU A 4 -6.88 1.80 -6.45
CA LEU A 4 -7.90 2.67 -7.03
C LEU A 4 -7.30 4.04 -7.41
N ALA A 5 -6.28 4.48 -6.67
CA ALA A 5 -5.49 5.68 -6.98
C ALA A 5 -4.51 5.46 -8.15
N LEU A 6 -3.91 4.26 -8.28
CA LEU A 6 -3.11 3.90 -9.47
C LEU A 6 -3.97 3.74 -10.73
N ALA A 7 -5.23 3.33 -10.61
CA ALA A 7 -6.19 3.37 -11.72
C ALA A 7 -6.49 4.81 -12.19
N LEU A 8 -6.34 5.82 -11.31
CA LEU A 8 -6.38 7.24 -11.69
C LEU A 8 -5.09 7.69 -12.37
N VAL A 9 -3.91 7.22 -11.96
CA VAL A 9 -2.63 7.56 -12.62
C VAL A 9 -2.49 6.92 -14.01
N ALA A 10 -3.08 5.74 -14.22
CA ALA A 10 -3.17 5.11 -15.55
C ALA A 10 -4.23 5.75 -16.46
N CYS A 11 -5.08 6.62 -15.93
CA CYS A 11 -6.08 7.39 -16.65
C CYS A 11 -5.68 8.87 -16.58
N GLY A 12 -4.72 9.27 -17.43
CA GLY A 12 -4.12 10.59 -17.42
C GLY A 12 -5.12 11.73 -17.20
N ASP A 13 -4.73 12.67 -16.32
CA ASP A 13 -5.38 13.96 -16.13
C ASP A 13 -5.32 14.77 -17.43
N ASP A 14 -6.39 14.74 -18.22
CA ASP A 14 -6.67 15.84 -19.14
C ASP A 14 -7.33 16.97 -18.34
N ASP A 15 -6.50 17.93 -17.89
CA ASP A 15 -6.93 19.20 -17.32
C ASP A 15 -7.85 19.96 -18.28
N GLY A 16 -9.15 19.75 -18.12
CA GLY A 16 -10.21 20.52 -18.75
C GLY A 16 -10.43 21.92 -18.15
N GLY A 17 -9.42 22.80 -18.23
CA GLY A 17 -9.60 24.25 -18.48
C GLY A 17 -9.66 25.27 -17.32
N THR A 18 -8.79 26.30 -17.37
CA THR A 18 -9.09 27.76 -17.61
C THR A 18 -8.02 28.77 -17.07
N THR A 19 -7.05 29.15 -17.91
CA THR A 19 -6.41 30.50 -18.21
C THR A 19 -6.24 31.61 -17.13
N PRO A 20 -5.16 32.48 -17.15
CA PRO A 20 -4.91 33.45 -18.25
C PRO A 20 -3.48 33.87 -18.61
N MET A 21 -3.30 34.12 -19.92
CA MET A 21 -2.59 35.24 -20.60
C MET A 21 -1.27 35.80 -20.02
N ASN A 22 -0.17 35.73 -20.79
CA ASN A 22 0.27 36.83 -21.67
C ASN A 22 1.59 36.54 -22.44
N ASP A 23 1.49 36.74 -23.78
CA ASP A 23 2.42 37.44 -24.69
C ASP A 23 3.92 37.08 -24.77
N ALA A 24 4.59 37.04 -25.93
CA ALA A 24 4.22 37.31 -27.32
C ALA A 24 5.37 36.91 -28.28
N GLY A 25 5.00 36.68 -29.55
CA GLY A 25 5.86 36.73 -30.74
C GLY A 25 6.22 35.35 -31.31
N GLY A 26 5.79 34.90 -32.49
CA GLY A 26 5.24 35.57 -33.67
C GLY A 26 6.10 35.20 -34.89
N ALA A 27 5.57 34.43 -35.84
CA ALA A 27 5.87 34.54 -37.28
C ALA A 27 5.01 33.57 -38.12
N ASP A 28 4.46 34.13 -39.18
CA ASP A 28 3.57 33.58 -40.20
C ASP A 28 4.13 32.43 -41.05
N GLY A 29 3.24 31.65 -41.68
CA GLY A 29 3.61 30.84 -42.85
C GLY A 29 2.58 29.86 -43.40
N GLY A 30 1.55 30.40 -44.07
CA GLY A 30 0.81 29.85 -45.23
C GLY A 30 0.69 28.33 -45.47
N GLY A 31 -0.56 27.86 -45.52
CA GLY A 31 -0.91 26.55 -46.08
C GLY A 31 -0.97 26.51 -47.61
N ALA A 32 -0.74 25.33 -48.19
CA ALA A 32 -1.68 24.64 -49.08
C ALA A 32 -1.06 23.34 -49.66
N ASP A 33 -1.72 22.25 -49.29
CA ASP A 33 -2.15 21.10 -50.10
C ASP A 33 -1.20 20.01 -50.67
N ALA A 34 -1.68 18.80 -50.38
CA ALA A 34 -1.73 17.56 -51.19
C ALA A 34 -0.50 16.64 -51.22
N GLY A 35 -0.59 15.55 -50.45
CA GLY A 35 0.17 14.32 -50.72
C GLY A 35 0.02 13.22 -49.66
N GLY A 36 -1.01 12.38 -49.78
CA GLY A 36 -0.98 10.99 -49.30
C GLY A 36 -1.43 10.75 -47.85
N GLY A 37 -2.75 10.71 -47.64
CA GLY A 37 -3.36 10.26 -46.39
C GLY A 37 -3.03 8.79 -46.10
N THR A 38 -2.42 8.63 -44.94
CA THR A 38 -2.24 7.43 -44.11
C THR A 38 -3.57 6.91 -43.57
N GLY A 39 -3.54 5.68 -43.05
CA GLY A 39 -4.32 5.32 -41.88
C GLY A 39 -5.70 4.72 -42.16
N ASP A 40 -5.73 3.40 -42.31
CA ASP A 40 -6.85 2.61 -41.83
C ASP A 40 -6.89 2.72 -40.30
N ALA A 41 -7.47 3.82 -39.80
CA ALA A 41 -7.88 3.96 -38.41
C ALA A 41 -9.38 3.66 -38.35
N GLY A 42 -9.70 2.37 -38.46
CA GLY A 42 -10.98 1.85 -38.04
C GLY A 42 -11.09 2.06 -36.53
N GLY A 43 -11.88 3.05 -36.12
CA GLY A 43 -12.36 3.18 -34.75
C GLY A 43 -13.08 1.89 -34.36
N GLY A 44 -12.44 1.14 -33.46
CA GLY A 44 -13.05 0.04 -32.74
C GLY A 44 -12.94 0.38 -31.26
N GLY A 45 -14.06 0.69 -30.62
CA GLY A 45 -14.14 0.59 -29.17
C GLY A 45 -13.62 -0.78 -28.78
N GLY A 46 -12.66 -0.82 -27.85
CA GLY A 46 -12.02 -2.04 -27.38
C GLY A 46 -13.03 -2.96 -26.73
N SER A 47 -13.73 -3.73 -27.55
CA SER A 47 -14.64 -4.77 -27.13
C SER A 47 -13.85 -5.89 -26.50
N ASP A 48 -14.06 -6.10 -25.20
CA ASP A 48 -14.01 -7.39 -24.50
C ASP A 48 -13.20 -8.48 -25.21
N ALA A 49 -11.87 -8.43 -25.07
CA ALA A 49 -11.10 -9.66 -25.16
C ALA A 49 -11.45 -10.46 -23.90
N GLY A 50 -12.43 -11.37 -24.04
CA GLY A 50 -13.05 -12.17 -23.00
C GLY A 50 -12.09 -12.53 -21.87
N ILE A 51 -12.30 -11.90 -20.73
CA ILE A 51 -11.69 -12.30 -19.48
C ILE A 51 -12.46 -13.55 -19.02
N GLU A 52 -11.84 -14.72 -19.08
CA GLU A 52 -12.40 -15.93 -18.46
C GLU A 52 -12.23 -15.83 -16.94
N GLY A 53 -13.35 -15.80 -16.19
CA GLY A 53 -13.35 -15.79 -14.72
C GLY A 53 -14.05 -14.57 -14.11
N ASP A 54 -13.90 -14.39 -12.79
CA ASP A 54 -14.40 -13.22 -12.07
C ASP A 54 -13.65 -11.96 -12.53
N PRO A 55 -14.33 -10.92 -13.06
CA PRO A 55 -13.69 -9.67 -13.49
C PRO A 55 -12.88 -8.98 -12.38
N PHE A 56 -13.29 -9.10 -11.13
CA PHE A 56 -12.52 -8.57 -10.00
C PHE A 56 -11.17 -9.27 -9.87
N ASP A 57 -11.17 -10.61 -9.86
CA ASP A 57 -9.93 -11.39 -9.76
C ASP A 57 -9.00 -11.08 -10.94
N ALA A 58 -9.58 -10.86 -12.12
CA ALA A 58 -8.82 -10.49 -13.31
C ALA A 58 -8.13 -9.13 -13.19
N VAL A 59 -8.79 -8.12 -12.62
CA VAL A 59 -8.18 -6.81 -12.34
C VAL A 59 -7.07 -6.96 -11.32
N GLN A 60 -7.35 -7.64 -10.20
CA GLN A 60 -6.38 -7.81 -9.12
C GLN A 60 -5.11 -8.53 -9.60
N MET A 61 -5.25 -9.62 -10.37
CA MET A 61 -4.11 -10.33 -10.95
C MET A 61 -3.33 -9.48 -11.94
N ALA A 62 -4.01 -8.71 -12.80
CA ALA A 62 -3.36 -7.84 -13.78
C ALA A 62 -2.54 -6.75 -13.09
N GLN A 63 -3.08 -6.15 -12.03
CA GLN A 63 -2.41 -5.12 -11.24
C GLN A 63 -1.19 -5.68 -10.48
N VAL A 64 -1.28 -6.87 -9.90
CA VAL A 64 -0.13 -7.54 -9.27
C VAL A 64 0.99 -7.83 -10.28
N SER A 65 0.63 -8.30 -11.48
CA SER A 65 1.60 -8.54 -12.56
C SER A 65 2.32 -7.26 -12.97
N LEU A 66 1.56 -6.18 -13.15
CA LEU A 66 2.10 -4.87 -13.48
C LEU A 66 3.05 -4.37 -12.39
N ALA A 67 2.62 -4.39 -11.13
CA ALA A 67 3.44 -3.99 -9.98
C ALA A 67 4.73 -4.82 -9.93
N THR A 68 4.65 -6.14 -10.13
CA THR A 68 5.83 -7.03 -10.17
C THR A 68 6.81 -6.64 -11.25
N THR A 69 6.31 -6.28 -12.43
CA THR A 69 7.14 -5.87 -13.57
C THR A 69 7.87 -4.56 -13.26
N LEU A 70 7.13 -3.53 -12.83
CA LEU A 70 7.68 -2.20 -12.58
C LEU A 70 8.61 -2.17 -11.35
N CYS A 71 8.22 -2.84 -10.27
CA CYS A 71 9.06 -2.96 -9.08
C CYS A 71 10.34 -3.77 -9.33
N GLY A 72 10.31 -4.71 -10.29
CA GLY A 72 11.53 -5.39 -10.74
C GLY A 72 12.53 -4.44 -11.41
N CYS A 73 12.05 -3.34 -11.98
CA CYS A 73 12.88 -2.36 -12.68
C CYS A 73 13.45 -1.28 -11.75
N ASP A 74 12.65 -0.78 -10.80
CA ASP A 74 13.02 0.45 -10.09
C ASP A 74 12.41 0.57 -8.69
N TYR A 75 12.48 -0.50 -7.88
CA TYR A 75 11.97 -0.43 -6.50
C TYR A 75 12.77 0.57 -5.63
N GLU A 76 14.06 0.73 -5.88
CA GLU A 76 14.93 1.61 -5.08
C GLU A 76 14.61 3.09 -5.31
N ALA A 77 14.39 3.54 -6.56
CA ALA A 77 14.01 4.93 -6.78
C ALA A 77 12.57 5.22 -6.36
N GLN A 78 11.73 4.18 -6.27
CA GLN A 78 10.42 4.25 -5.62
C GLN A 78 10.50 4.26 -4.08
N GLY A 79 11.71 4.17 -3.50
CA GLY A 79 11.93 4.26 -2.06
C GLY A 79 11.65 2.98 -1.28
N PHE A 80 11.51 1.83 -1.96
CA PHE A 80 11.29 0.55 -1.30
C PHE A 80 12.60 -0.16 -0.97
N ALA A 81 12.59 -0.97 0.08
CA ALA A 81 13.75 -1.76 0.50
C ALA A 81 13.97 -3.01 -0.36
N SER A 82 12.94 -3.48 -1.07
CA SER A 82 13.00 -4.62 -1.97
C SER A 82 11.92 -4.52 -3.05
N ALA A 83 12.09 -5.28 -4.13
CA ALA A 83 11.05 -5.42 -5.16
C ALA A 83 9.76 -6.03 -4.58
N GLU A 84 9.88 -6.95 -3.61
CA GLU A 84 8.72 -7.55 -2.94
C GLU A 84 7.95 -6.50 -2.13
N ASP A 85 8.65 -5.65 -1.39
CA ASP A 85 8.03 -4.53 -0.65
C ASP A 85 7.34 -3.53 -1.57
N CYS A 86 7.96 -3.24 -2.71
CA CYS A 86 7.37 -2.39 -3.74
C CYS A 86 6.09 -3.02 -4.30
N VAL A 87 6.08 -4.33 -4.57
CA VAL A 87 4.87 -5.02 -5.05
C VAL A 87 3.78 -4.97 -3.99
N LEU A 88 4.10 -5.20 -2.71
CA LEU A 88 3.12 -5.15 -1.63
C LEU A 88 2.58 -3.73 -1.42
N GLY A 89 3.43 -2.71 -1.50
CA GLY A 89 3.02 -1.30 -1.41
C GLY A 89 2.09 -0.88 -2.56
N ASN A 90 2.42 -1.28 -3.79
CA ASN A 90 1.63 -0.91 -4.97
C ASN A 90 0.39 -1.79 -5.18
N ALA A 91 0.45 -3.07 -4.87
CA ALA A 91 -0.63 -4.04 -5.10
C ALA A 91 -1.55 -4.24 -3.89
N GLY A 92 -1.32 -3.51 -2.79
CA GLY A 92 -2.13 -3.54 -1.58
C GLY A 92 -1.98 -4.81 -0.73
N SER A 93 -2.31 -4.70 0.56
CA SER A 93 -2.32 -5.82 1.51
C SER A 93 -3.48 -6.79 1.26
N THR A 94 -3.43 -7.98 1.87
CA THR A 94 -4.52 -8.97 1.80
C THR A 94 -5.84 -8.40 2.32
N GLU A 95 -5.79 -7.62 3.40
CA GLU A 95 -6.94 -6.96 4.02
C GLU A 95 -7.50 -5.87 3.11
N ALA A 96 -6.64 -5.07 2.48
CA ALA A 96 -7.06 -4.07 1.50
C ALA A 96 -7.78 -4.72 0.30
N ARG A 97 -7.27 -5.85 -0.21
CA ARG A 97 -7.92 -6.60 -1.29
C ARG A 97 -9.25 -7.21 -0.87
N ALA A 98 -9.39 -7.64 0.38
CA ALA A 98 -10.66 -8.09 0.92
C ALA A 98 -11.70 -6.96 0.94
N CYS A 99 -11.28 -5.73 1.27
CA CYS A 99 -12.16 -4.57 1.23
C CYS A 99 -12.50 -4.09 -0.18
N ASP A 100 -11.55 -4.14 -1.11
CA ASP A 100 -11.83 -3.90 -2.54
C ASP A 100 -12.84 -4.94 -3.07
N ARG A 101 -12.77 -6.21 -2.59
CA ARG A 101 -13.75 -7.25 -2.93
C ARG A 101 -15.14 -6.97 -2.37
N ALA A 102 -15.24 -6.47 -1.14
CA ALA A 102 -16.53 -6.03 -0.58
C ALA A 102 -17.14 -4.88 -1.42
N GLY A 103 -16.29 -3.95 -1.89
CA GLY A 103 -16.69 -2.91 -2.83
C GLY A 103 -17.26 -3.47 -4.13
N TRP A 104 -16.56 -4.43 -4.74
CA TRP A 104 -16.99 -5.10 -5.97
C TRP A 104 -18.32 -5.83 -5.80
N GLU A 105 -18.48 -6.61 -4.73
CA GLU A 105 -19.72 -7.34 -4.44
C GLU A 105 -20.92 -6.39 -4.26
N ALA A 106 -20.69 -5.16 -3.80
CA ALA A 106 -21.73 -4.14 -3.69
C ALA A 106 -22.23 -3.62 -5.06
N VAL A 107 -21.48 -3.83 -6.14
CA VAL A 107 -21.78 -3.29 -7.48
C VAL A 107 -21.78 -4.34 -8.61
N SER A 108 -21.52 -5.62 -8.31
CA SER A 108 -21.27 -6.66 -9.32
C SER A 108 -22.47 -6.99 -10.20
N ASP A 109 -23.70 -6.69 -9.77
CA ASP A 109 -24.92 -6.91 -10.58
C ASP A 109 -25.13 -5.82 -11.64
N GLU A 110 -24.26 -4.80 -11.72
CA GLU A 110 -24.36 -3.73 -12.71
C GLU A 110 -23.36 -3.90 -13.87
N ALA A 111 -23.89 -4.09 -15.08
CA ALA A 111 -23.09 -4.24 -16.30
C ALA A 111 -22.08 -3.09 -16.54
N ALA A 112 -22.38 -1.87 -16.09
CA ALA A 112 -21.46 -0.74 -16.20
C ALA A 112 -20.23 -0.90 -15.28
N ALA A 113 -20.40 -1.48 -14.08
CA ALA A 113 -19.29 -1.83 -13.20
C ALA A 113 -18.45 -2.94 -13.85
N GLU A 114 -19.09 -4.04 -14.28
CA GLU A 114 -18.38 -5.16 -14.92
C GLU A 114 -17.55 -4.71 -16.14
N THR A 115 -18.13 -3.87 -17.00
CA THR A 115 -17.44 -3.31 -18.17
C THR A 115 -16.25 -2.45 -17.77
N TYR A 116 -16.41 -1.59 -16.75
CA TYR A 116 -15.34 -0.73 -16.26
C TYR A 116 -14.17 -1.56 -15.71
N PHE A 117 -14.44 -2.53 -14.83
CA PHE A 117 -13.39 -3.36 -14.24
C PHE A 117 -12.73 -4.28 -15.29
N ALA A 118 -13.48 -4.84 -16.24
CA ALA A 118 -12.89 -5.60 -17.35
C ALA A 118 -11.92 -4.74 -18.20
N CYS A 119 -12.29 -3.49 -18.48
CA CYS A 119 -11.42 -2.54 -19.17
C CYS A 119 -10.12 -2.27 -18.38
N GLN A 120 -10.23 -2.05 -17.07
CA GLN A 120 -9.07 -1.84 -16.20
C GLN A 120 -8.12 -3.05 -16.20
N ALA A 121 -8.66 -4.27 -16.13
CA ALA A 121 -7.85 -5.49 -16.21
C ALA A 121 -7.10 -5.60 -17.55
N HIS A 122 -7.76 -5.24 -18.66
CA HIS A 122 -7.12 -5.22 -19.98
C HIS A 122 -5.99 -4.18 -20.04
N GLY A 123 -6.25 -2.96 -19.56
CA GLY A 123 -5.24 -1.89 -19.50
C GLY A 123 -4.01 -2.29 -18.69
N ALA A 124 -4.21 -2.83 -17.49
CA ALA A 124 -3.10 -3.28 -16.64
C ALA A 124 -2.27 -4.40 -17.29
N ARG A 125 -2.90 -5.35 -18.01
CA ARG A 125 -2.18 -6.39 -18.77
C ARG A 125 -1.38 -5.82 -19.94
N ALA A 126 -1.97 -4.90 -20.70
CA ALA A 126 -1.30 -4.25 -21.83
C ALA A 126 -0.07 -3.48 -21.34
N LEU A 127 -0.22 -2.72 -20.25
CA LEU A 127 0.88 -1.99 -19.65
C LEU A 127 1.95 -2.92 -19.07
N SER A 128 1.58 -4.00 -18.40
CA SER A 128 2.53 -5.00 -17.88
C SER A 128 3.33 -5.65 -19.01
N GLN A 129 2.69 -5.97 -20.14
CA GLN A 129 3.38 -6.52 -21.30
C GLN A 129 4.33 -5.48 -21.91
N CYS A 130 3.88 -4.24 -22.08
CA CYS A 130 4.73 -3.15 -22.60
C CYS A 130 5.95 -2.93 -21.71
N ALA A 131 5.75 -2.87 -20.39
CA ALA A 131 6.84 -2.69 -19.43
C ALA A 131 7.84 -3.86 -19.45
N ALA A 132 7.36 -5.10 -19.67
CA ALA A 132 8.23 -6.25 -19.85
C ALA A 132 9.04 -6.16 -21.15
N ASP A 133 8.41 -5.72 -22.25
CA ASP A 133 9.07 -5.53 -23.55
C ASP A 133 10.07 -4.37 -23.54
N ALA A 134 9.86 -3.36 -22.69
CA ALA A 134 10.77 -2.24 -22.48
C ALA A 134 12.05 -2.61 -21.71
N GLU A 135 12.12 -3.80 -21.10
CA GLU A 135 13.31 -4.30 -20.37
C GLU A 135 13.91 -3.28 -19.36
N CYS A 136 13.04 -2.53 -18.67
CA CYS A 136 13.40 -1.47 -17.72
C CYS A 136 14.12 -0.25 -18.33
N ASP A 137 14.04 -0.05 -19.65
CA ASP A 137 14.47 1.19 -20.29
C ASP A 137 13.47 2.32 -19.98
N ALA A 138 13.95 3.39 -19.36
CA ALA A 138 13.10 4.49 -18.89
C ALA A 138 12.43 5.25 -20.05
N GLU A 139 13.12 5.43 -21.18
CA GLU A 139 12.58 6.14 -22.34
C GLU A 139 11.49 5.28 -23.01
N ALA A 140 11.69 3.97 -23.14
CA ALA A 140 10.69 3.04 -23.67
C ALA A 140 9.48 2.89 -22.75
N LEU A 141 9.67 2.96 -21.43
CA LEU A 141 8.57 2.95 -20.46
C LEU A 141 7.69 4.20 -20.58
N GLU A 142 8.25 5.37 -20.93
CA GLU A 142 7.47 6.58 -21.19
C GLU A 142 6.54 6.44 -22.42
N GLU A 143 6.84 5.53 -23.34
CA GLU A 143 6.01 5.24 -24.51
C GLU A 143 4.88 4.24 -24.23
N CYS A 144 4.88 3.61 -23.04
CA CYS A 144 3.86 2.65 -22.68
C CYS A 144 2.50 3.32 -22.39
N GLY A 145 1.49 2.95 -23.18
CA GLY A 145 0.11 3.41 -23.01
C GLY A 145 -0.79 2.40 -22.28
N GLY A 146 -1.74 2.91 -21.50
CA GLY A 146 -2.81 2.13 -20.88
C GLY A 146 -4.09 2.08 -21.71
N ALA A 147 -5.12 1.40 -21.20
CA ALA A 147 -6.46 1.46 -21.78
C ALA A 147 -7.23 2.68 -21.23
N GLU A 148 -7.90 3.42 -22.12
CA GLU A 148 -8.82 4.49 -21.74
C GLU A 148 -10.19 3.90 -21.39
N CYS A 149 -10.51 3.86 -20.09
CA CYS A 149 -11.77 3.32 -19.60
C CYS A 149 -12.77 4.44 -19.30
N ALA A 150 -14.02 4.28 -19.75
CA ALA A 150 -15.09 5.20 -19.38
C ALA A 150 -15.39 5.08 -17.88
N ASN A 151 -15.49 6.21 -17.18
CA ASN A 151 -15.85 6.20 -15.75
C ASN A 151 -17.20 5.53 -15.51
N PRO A 152 -17.34 4.77 -14.41
CA PRO A 152 -18.63 4.22 -14.03
C PRO A 152 -19.59 5.36 -13.64
N PRO A 153 -20.91 5.16 -13.76
CA PRO A 153 -21.91 6.04 -13.17
C PRO A 153 -21.60 6.41 -11.71
N GLU A 154 -21.86 7.68 -11.33
CA GLU A 154 -21.56 8.21 -9.99
C GLU A 154 -22.19 7.37 -8.86
N ALA A 155 -23.39 6.81 -9.08
CA ALA A 155 -24.05 5.95 -8.10
C ALA A 155 -23.26 4.65 -7.82
N ILE A 156 -22.63 4.07 -8.86
CA ILE A 156 -21.78 2.89 -8.73
C ILE A 156 -20.50 3.24 -8.01
N ALA A 157 -19.84 4.34 -8.41
CA ALA A 157 -18.63 4.82 -7.74
C ALA A 157 -18.88 5.08 -6.25
N THR A 158 -20.01 5.70 -5.92
CA THR A 158 -20.43 5.96 -4.53
C THR A 158 -20.67 4.67 -3.76
N ALA A 159 -21.40 3.71 -4.35
CA ALA A 159 -21.68 2.42 -3.70
C ALA A 159 -20.39 1.61 -3.45
N PHE A 160 -19.51 1.55 -4.45
CA PHE A 160 -18.20 0.91 -4.33
C PHE A 160 -17.37 1.53 -3.21
N LEU A 161 -17.17 2.85 -3.26
CA LEU A 161 -16.36 3.56 -2.25
C LEU A 161 -16.96 3.47 -0.85
N GLY A 162 -18.29 3.49 -0.73
CA GLY A 162 -18.99 3.32 0.54
C GLY A 162 -18.74 1.94 1.15
N ALA A 163 -18.90 0.88 0.37
CA ALA A 163 -18.66 -0.49 0.84
C ALA A 163 -17.18 -0.75 1.18
N VAL A 164 -16.24 -0.20 0.39
CA VAL A 164 -14.82 -0.23 0.74
C VAL A 164 -14.57 0.49 2.06
N ALA A 165 -15.11 1.70 2.24
CA ALA A 165 -14.93 2.47 3.48
C ALA A 165 -15.51 1.74 4.70
N GLU A 166 -16.70 1.15 4.58
CA GLU A 166 -17.29 0.33 5.66
C GLU A 166 -16.45 -0.91 5.99
N CYS A 167 -15.88 -1.57 4.98
CA CYS A 167 -14.96 -2.68 5.21
C CYS A 167 -13.66 -2.22 5.86
N VAL A 168 -13.05 -1.13 5.37
CA VAL A 168 -11.82 -0.57 5.94
C VAL A 168 -12.04 -0.24 7.40
N GLU A 169 -13.13 0.45 7.72
CA GLU A 169 -13.50 0.78 9.10
C GLU A 169 -13.66 -0.47 9.97
N SER A 170 -14.29 -1.53 9.45
CA SER A 170 -14.57 -2.72 10.26
C SER A 170 -13.44 -3.74 10.34
N THR A 171 -12.59 -3.81 9.31
CA THR A 171 -11.65 -4.91 9.09
C THR A 171 -10.19 -4.45 9.18
N ILE A 172 -9.90 -3.21 8.79
CA ILE A 172 -8.53 -2.67 8.75
C ILE A 172 -8.29 -1.74 9.94
N VAL A 173 -9.15 -0.74 10.12
CA VAL A 173 -9.15 0.19 11.25
C VAL A 173 -9.68 -0.51 12.50
N GLY A 174 -10.74 -1.33 12.34
CA GLY A 174 -11.53 -1.88 13.44
C GLY A 174 -12.60 -0.87 13.88
N THR A 175 -13.82 -1.33 14.18
CA THR A 175 -15.00 -0.45 14.41
C THR A 175 -14.93 0.43 15.67
N THR A 176 -13.78 0.50 16.31
CA THR A 176 -13.46 1.38 17.43
C THR A 176 -11.93 1.41 17.52
N ALA A 177 -11.33 2.59 17.54
CA ALA A 177 -10.11 2.82 18.31
C ALA A 177 -10.18 1.98 19.61
N SER A 178 -9.14 1.23 19.95
CA SER A 178 -9.01 0.39 21.17
C SER A 178 -9.32 -1.13 21.07
N THR A 179 -8.80 -1.86 20.09
CA THR A 179 -8.54 -3.30 20.33
C THR A 179 -7.08 -3.55 20.57
N CYS A 180 -6.49 -2.94 21.59
CA CYS A 180 -5.24 -3.43 22.12
C CYS A 180 -5.52 -4.60 23.09
N PRO A 181 -4.82 -5.75 22.96
CA PRO A 181 -4.00 -6.14 21.82
C PRO A 181 -4.87 -6.60 20.64
N GLU A 182 -4.35 -6.37 19.44
CA GLU A 182 -4.90 -6.81 18.18
C GLU A 182 -4.43 -8.23 17.86
N GLY A 183 -5.27 -8.96 17.13
CA GLY A 183 -4.93 -10.29 16.62
C GLY A 183 -4.76 -11.37 17.70
N GLU A 184 -4.07 -12.45 17.33
CA GLU A 184 -3.80 -13.58 18.21
C GLU A 184 -2.55 -13.37 19.06
N THR A 185 -2.56 -13.89 20.29
CA THR A 185 -1.38 -13.86 21.16
C THR A 185 -0.32 -14.88 20.72
N SER A 186 0.96 -14.56 20.91
CA SER A 186 2.08 -15.43 20.57
C SER A 186 3.03 -15.63 21.75
N SER A 187 3.73 -16.76 21.76
CA SER A 187 4.92 -17.01 22.60
C SER A 187 6.11 -17.46 21.75
N ALA A 188 6.00 -17.31 20.43
CA ALA A 188 7.02 -17.73 19.49
C ALA A 188 8.26 -16.83 19.54
N LEU A 189 9.37 -17.40 19.10
CA LEU A 189 10.62 -16.71 18.81
C LEU A 189 10.97 -16.97 17.35
N GLY A 190 11.60 -16.01 16.69
CA GLY A 190 12.01 -16.08 15.30
C GLY A 190 11.79 -14.77 14.55
N GLU A 191 11.86 -14.86 13.23
CA GLU A 191 11.55 -13.77 12.32
C GLU A 191 10.03 -13.65 12.13
N ALA A 192 9.55 -12.43 11.93
CA ALA A 192 8.15 -12.11 11.65
C ALA A 192 7.15 -12.80 12.61
N VAL A 193 7.44 -12.77 13.92
CA VAL A 193 6.51 -13.29 14.94
C VAL A 193 5.19 -12.52 14.89
N PHE A 194 5.26 -11.22 14.63
CA PHE A 194 4.13 -10.41 14.19
C PHE A 194 4.47 -9.76 12.85
N SER A 195 3.48 -9.62 11.97
CA SER A 195 3.62 -8.95 10.69
C SER A 195 2.28 -8.44 10.22
N GLY A 196 2.27 -7.35 9.46
CA GLY A 196 1.05 -6.76 8.94
C GLY A 196 1.33 -5.38 8.37
N THR A 197 0.35 -4.49 8.47
CA THR A 197 0.52 -3.09 8.08
C THR A 197 -0.11 -2.13 9.08
N THR A 198 0.58 -1.01 9.34
CA THR A 198 0.04 0.15 10.06
C THR A 198 -0.72 1.09 9.12
N THR A 199 -0.64 0.89 7.79
CA THR A 199 -1.37 1.73 6.83
C THR A 199 -2.87 1.66 7.11
N LEU A 200 -3.48 2.83 7.30
CA LEU A 200 -4.90 3.00 7.69
C LEU A 200 -5.25 2.38 9.06
N ALA A 201 -4.27 2.09 9.92
CA ALA A 201 -4.55 1.83 11.33
C ALA A 201 -4.91 3.13 12.07
N GLY A 202 -5.49 3.00 13.26
CA GLY A 202 -5.68 4.14 14.17
C GLY A 202 -4.37 4.54 14.84
N ALA A 203 -4.29 5.80 15.28
CA ALA A 203 -3.29 6.28 16.22
C ALA A 203 -3.89 6.17 17.64
N ASP A 204 -3.85 4.97 18.19
CA ASP A 204 -4.56 4.55 19.39
C ASP A 204 -3.67 4.61 20.65
N LEU A 205 -2.35 4.51 20.47
CA LEU A 205 -1.38 4.40 21.55
C LEU A 205 -0.29 5.46 21.40
N ALA A 206 -0.10 6.27 22.44
CA ALA A 206 0.98 7.26 22.47
C ALA A 206 2.24 6.66 23.08
N GLY A 207 3.38 6.66 22.40
CA GLY A 207 4.63 6.07 22.90
C GLY A 207 5.17 6.72 24.20
N GLY A 208 4.66 7.86 24.65
CA GLY A 208 4.61 8.21 26.09
C GLY A 208 5.91 8.69 26.75
N THR A 209 7.03 8.75 26.03
CA THR A 209 8.32 9.31 26.50
C THR A 209 8.94 10.20 25.44
N GLU A 210 9.78 11.19 25.79
CA GLU A 210 10.44 12.07 24.78
C GLU A 210 11.23 11.32 23.69
N GLU A 211 11.80 10.15 24.03
CA GLU A 211 12.54 9.28 23.09
C GLU A 211 11.62 8.47 22.18
N CYS A 212 10.31 8.45 22.48
CA CYS A 212 9.31 7.63 21.82
C CYS A 212 7.97 8.35 21.70
N ASP A 213 8.01 9.66 21.51
CA ASP A 213 6.79 10.43 21.30
C ASP A 213 6.50 10.37 19.80
N GLY A 214 5.93 9.23 19.36
CA GLY A 214 5.45 9.05 18.00
C GLY A 214 4.38 10.09 17.68
N ALA A 215 4.48 10.72 16.51
CA ALA A 215 3.64 11.87 16.17
C ALA A 215 2.21 11.49 15.74
N ASP A 216 1.37 11.00 16.66
CA ASP A 216 -0.01 10.53 16.38
C ASP A 216 -0.07 9.64 15.11
N ALA A 217 0.94 8.78 14.95
CA ALA A 217 1.08 7.92 13.80
C ALA A 217 0.22 6.64 13.96
N PRO A 218 -0.15 5.97 12.86
CA PRO A 218 -0.88 4.71 12.94
C PRO A 218 -0.08 3.61 13.63
N ASP A 219 -0.68 2.97 14.64
CA ASP A 219 -0.04 1.92 15.43
C ASP A 219 -0.76 0.57 15.37
N ARG A 220 -0.03 -0.48 15.75
CA ARG A 220 -0.52 -1.85 15.90
C ARG A 220 0.01 -2.47 17.18
N ALA A 221 -0.86 -3.06 18.00
CA ALA A 221 -0.48 -3.64 19.29
C ALA A 221 -0.71 -5.16 19.36
N PHE A 222 0.26 -5.94 19.82
CA PHE A 222 0.19 -7.41 19.90
C PHE A 222 0.50 -7.93 21.30
N ARG A 223 -0.06 -9.09 21.68
CA ARG A 223 0.27 -9.74 22.96
C ARG A 223 1.33 -10.82 22.77
N TRP A 224 2.47 -10.66 23.44
CA TRP A 224 3.51 -11.67 23.51
C TRP A 224 3.74 -12.19 24.93
N THR A 225 3.95 -13.50 25.07
CA THR A 225 4.22 -14.17 26.35
C THR A 225 5.62 -14.78 26.36
N ALA A 226 6.42 -14.45 27.36
CA ALA A 226 7.77 -15.00 27.52
C ALA A 226 7.73 -16.52 27.73
N PRO A 227 8.32 -17.34 26.83
CA PRO A 227 8.29 -18.79 26.95
C PRO A 227 9.23 -19.33 28.05
N ALA A 228 10.17 -18.51 28.52
CA ALA A 228 11.09 -18.82 29.62
C ALA A 228 11.53 -17.52 30.31
N ALA A 229 12.21 -17.63 31.45
CA ALA A 229 12.90 -16.48 32.03
C ALA A 229 14.17 -16.18 31.23
N GLY A 230 14.39 -14.91 30.88
CA GLY A 230 15.55 -14.49 30.11
C GLY A 230 15.43 -13.08 29.55
N THR A 231 16.45 -12.67 28.79
CA THR A 231 16.42 -11.42 28.04
C THR A 231 16.00 -11.69 26.60
N TYR A 232 15.08 -10.88 26.10
CA TYR A 232 14.53 -10.98 24.76
C TYR A 232 14.80 -9.68 24.00
N VAL A 233 15.14 -9.82 22.72
CA VAL A 233 15.34 -8.74 21.77
C VAL A 233 14.13 -8.71 20.85
N PHE A 234 13.52 -7.54 20.72
CA PHE A 234 12.45 -7.27 19.77
C PHE A 234 12.98 -6.24 18.79
N ASP A 235 12.83 -6.47 17.49
CA ASP A 235 13.16 -5.47 16.48
C ASP A 235 12.20 -5.47 15.31
N THR A 236 12.14 -4.35 14.61
CA THR A 236 11.31 -4.15 13.41
C THR A 236 12.12 -4.26 12.12
N ILE A 237 13.32 -4.86 12.16
CA ILE A 237 14.19 -4.98 10.99
C ILE A 237 13.48 -5.78 9.90
N GLY A 238 13.38 -5.18 8.72
CA GLY A 238 12.59 -5.69 7.60
C GLY A 238 11.25 -4.97 7.40
N SER A 239 10.90 -3.98 8.23
CA SER A 239 9.76 -3.08 8.03
C SER A 239 10.05 -2.02 6.97
N THR A 240 9.03 -1.46 6.34
CA THR A 240 9.17 -0.59 5.16
C THR A 240 9.14 0.92 5.46
N PHE A 241 8.91 1.30 6.70
CA PHE A 241 8.78 2.70 7.14
C PHE A 241 9.71 2.96 8.33
N ASP A 242 9.81 4.23 8.73
CA ASP A 242 10.46 4.64 9.95
C ASP A 242 9.60 4.22 11.15
N THR A 243 10.09 3.25 11.92
CA THR A 243 9.28 2.62 12.96
C THR A 243 9.59 3.22 14.31
N LEU A 244 8.59 3.18 15.18
CA LEU A 244 8.75 3.30 16.61
C LEU A 244 8.28 1.98 17.26
N LEU A 245 9.08 1.43 18.18
CA LEU A 245 8.77 0.17 18.86
C LEU A 245 8.78 0.37 20.38
N TYR A 246 7.67 0.03 21.03
CA TYR A 246 7.58 0.03 22.48
C TYR A 246 6.89 -1.20 23.05
N LEU A 247 7.28 -1.53 24.28
CA LEU A 247 6.72 -2.63 25.06
C LEU A 247 5.96 -2.08 26.26
N ARG A 248 4.79 -2.63 26.57
CA ARG A 248 3.99 -2.27 27.74
C ARG A 248 3.58 -3.48 28.55
N ALA A 249 3.27 -3.27 29.83
CA ALA A 249 2.75 -4.33 30.69
C ALA A 249 1.28 -4.70 30.36
N ALA A 250 0.52 -3.72 29.88
CA ALA A 250 -0.88 -3.85 29.49
C ALA A 250 -1.23 -2.72 28.53
N CYS A 251 -2.40 -2.81 27.89
CA CYS A 251 -2.85 -1.82 26.91
C CYS A 251 -3.17 -0.45 27.50
N ASP A 252 -3.65 -0.43 28.74
CA ASP A 252 -3.94 0.78 29.50
C ASP A 252 -2.71 1.30 30.29
N ALA A 253 -1.56 0.64 30.16
CA ALA A 253 -0.33 1.11 30.78
C ALA A 253 0.16 2.38 30.07
N THR A 254 0.51 3.39 30.86
CA THR A 254 1.05 4.66 30.38
C THR A 254 2.58 4.66 30.32
N GLU A 255 3.22 3.71 30.98
CA GLU A 255 4.67 3.57 31.03
C GLU A 255 5.12 2.42 30.12
N ASN A 256 6.14 2.69 29.31
CA ASN A 256 6.79 1.65 28.52
C ASN A 256 7.80 0.88 29.39
N LEU A 257 7.81 -0.45 29.22
CA LEU A 257 8.83 -1.33 29.75
C LEU A 257 10.16 -1.16 29.02
N ALA A 258 10.09 -0.88 27.72
CA ALA A 258 11.21 -0.53 26.86
C ALA A 258 10.66 0.21 25.64
N CYS A 259 11.46 1.09 25.05
CA CYS A 259 11.11 1.78 23.83
C CYS A 259 12.35 2.22 23.05
N ASN A 260 12.25 2.31 21.72
CA ASN A 260 13.26 2.85 20.81
C ASN A 260 12.61 3.22 19.46
N ASP A 261 13.09 4.28 18.81
CA ASP A 261 12.81 4.62 17.40
C ASP A 261 13.83 3.98 16.46
N ASP A 262 15.13 4.15 16.71
CA ASP A 262 16.19 3.76 15.78
C ASP A 262 17.20 2.77 16.36
N VAL A 263 17.52 1.72 15.61
CA VAL A 263 18.62 0.80 15.92
C VAL A 263 19.96 1.53 15.81
N ASP A 264 20.13 2.35 14.77
CA ASP A 264 21.37 3.05 14.48
C ASP A 264 21.12 4.28 13.60
N VAL A 265 20.92 5.42 14.27
CA VAL A 265 20.73 6.73 13.64
C VAL A 265 21.92 7.12 12.75
N GLU A 266 23.16 6.76 13.15
CA GLU A 266 24.38 7.13 12.41
C GLU A 266 24.52 6.34 11.11
N ALA A 267 24.01 5.11 11.08
CA ALA A 267 23.96 4.26 9.90
C ALA A 267 22.69 4.48 9.04
N GLY A 268 21.76 5.35 9.47
CA GLY A 268 20.49 5.61 8.79
C GLY A 268 19.51 4.43 8.86
N ASN A 269 19.65 3.56 9.86
CA ASN A 269 18.72 2.45 10.06
C ASN A 269 17.57 2.88 10.97
N THR A 270 16.48 3.33 10.34
CA THR A 270 15.29 3.85 11.02
C THR A 270 14.32 2.76 11.51
N ARG A 271 14.84 1.56 11.76
CA ARG A 271 14.06 0.45 12.32
C ARG A 271 14.43 0.35 13.77
N SER A 272 13.45 0.07 14.61
CA SER A 272 13.59 0.07 16.06
C SER A 272 14.07 -1.27 16.61
N ARG A 273 14.72 -1.20 17.78
CA ARG A 273 15.05 -2.39 18.58
C ARG A 273 15.00 -2.09 20.06
N VAL A 274 14.38 -2.98 20.81
CA VAL A 274 14.31 -2.92 22.28
C VAL A 274 14.70 -4.25 22.91
N MET A 275 15.10 -4.21 24.17
CA MET A 275 15.42 -5.39 24.97
C MET A 275 14.56 -5.42 26.23
N LEU A 276 14.07 -6.61 26.58
CA LEU A 276 13.30 -6.83 27.80
C LEU A 276 13.85 -8.05 28.56
N THR A 277 14.15 -7.86 29.84
CA THR A 277 14.34 -9.00 30.75
C THR A 277 12.98 -9.42 31.29
N ALA A 278 12.55 -10.63 30.95
CA ALA A 278 11.23 -11.16 31.30
C ALA A 278 11.34 -12.42 32.17
N THR A 279 10.32 -12.64 32.99
CA THR A 279 10.11 -13.92 33.70
C THR A 279 9.29 -14.88 32.85
N GLU A 280 9.42 -16.20 33.07
CA GLU A 280 8.61 -17.19 32.36
C GLU A 280 7.11 -16.92 32.55
N GLY A 281 6.37 -16.88 31.45
CA GLY A 281 4.94 -16.58 31.44
C GLY A 281 4.60 -15.09 31.60
N GLN A 282 5.58 -14.19 31.66
CA GLN A 282 5.32 -12.76 31.65
C GLN A 282 4.75 -12.34 30.31
N GLU A 283 3.57 -11.74 30.33
CA GLU A 283 2.95 -11.14 29.16
C GLU A 283 3.37 -9.68 29.00
N VAL A 284 3.53 -9.26 27.75
CA VAL A 284 3.71 -7.86 27.36
C VAL A 284 2.89 -7.53 26.12
N ILE A 285 2.59 -6.25 25.97
CA ILE A 285 2.07 -5.68 24.73
C ILE A 285 3.25 -5.16 23.93
N VAL A 286 3.37 -5.62 22.69
CA VAL A 286 4.36 -5.18 21.72
C VAL A 286 3.66 -4.23 20.76
N VAL A 287 4.08 -2.98 20.69
CA VAL A 287 3.44 -1.97 19.84
C VAL A 287 4.41 -1.51 18.77
N VAL A 288 3.97 -1.61 17.52
CA VAL A 288 4.68 -1.08 16.36
C VAL A 288 3.92 0.13 15.86
N ASP A 289 4.63 1.23 15.74
CA ASP A 289 4.09 2.56 15.48
C ASP A 289 4.97 3.26 14.42
N GLY A 290 4.50 4.37 13.88
CA GLY A 290 5.29 5.27 13.03
C GLY A 290 6.07 6.29 13.87
N TYR A 291 7.26 6.66 13.42
CA TYR A 291 8.02 7.74 14.06
C TYR A 291 7.32 9.11 13.88
N SER A 292 6.90 9.43 12.65
CA SER A 292 6.14 10.64 12.32
C SER A 292 4.70 10.35 11.88
N ASP A 293 3.86 11.39 11.81
CA ASP A 293 2.43 11.33 11.47
C ASP A 293 2.15 10.77 10.06
N VAL A 294 3.17 10.72 9.21
CA VAL A 294 3.12 10.17 7.85
C VAL A 294 3.75 8.79 7.73
N ASP A 295 4.43 8.30 8.78
CA ASP A 295 5.14 7.03 8.75
C ASP A 295 4.18 5.87 9.02
N ALA A 296 3.81 5.19 7.94
CA ALA A 296 3.03 3.97 8.01
C ALA A 296 3.42 3.03 6.87
N GLY A 297 3.24 1.74 7.08
CA GLY A 297 3.61 0.76 6.06
C GLY A 297 3.52 -0.66 6.53
N ARG A 298 4.23 -1.55 5.83
CA ARG A 298 4.35 -2.96 6.23
C ARG A 298 5.33 -3.04 7.39
N PHE A 299 4.94 -3.73 8.45
CA PHE A 299 5.83 -4.04 9.56
C PHE A 299 6.08 -5.53 9.67
N VAL A 300 7.24 -5.85 10.25
CA VAL A 300 7.54 -7.14 10.86
C VAL A 300 8.08 -6.89 12.26
N VAL A 301 7.81 -7.80 13.18
CA VAL A 301 8.44 -7.85 14.50
C VAL A 301 9.14 -9.18 14.64
N ASN A 302 10.46 -9.11 14.77
CA ASN A 302 11.30 -10.26 15.08
C ASN A 302 11.48 -10.34 16.59
N ILE A 303 11.47 -11.56 17.15
CA ILE A 303 11.66 -11.77 18.59
C ILE A 303 12.69 -12.88 18.79
N ALA A 304 13.81 -12.55 19.42
CA ALA A 304 14.88 -13.50 19.71
C ALA A 304 15.21 -13.52 21.20
N ALA A 305 15.60 -14.69 21.72
CA ALA A 305 16.30 -14.71 23.01
C ALA A 305 17.69 -14.08 22.81
N ALA A 306 18.09 -13.17 23.68
CA ALA A 306 19.44 -12.64 23.70
C ALA A 306 20.41 -13.80 24.01
N THR A 307 21.36 -14.05 23.11
CA THR A 307 22.44 -14.99 23.39
C THR A 307 23.40 -14.33 24.38
N GLU A 308 23.74 -15.03 25.46
CA GLU A 308 24.83 -14.62 26.38
C GLU A 308 26.18 -14.47 25.67
#